data_AF-A0A5M8RVI5-F1
#
_entry.id   AF-A0A5M8RVI5-F1
#
_cell.length_a   1.000
_cell.length_b   1.000
_cell.length_c   1.000
_cell.angle_alpha   90.00
_cell.angle_beta   90.00
_cell.angle_gamma   90.00
#
_symmetry.space_group_name_H-M   'P 1'
#
loop_
_entity.id
_entity.type
_entity.pdbx_description
1 polymer ?
#
loop_
_entity_poly.entity_id
_entity_poly.type
_entity_poly.pdbx_seq_one_letter_code
_entity_poly.pdbx_strand_id
1 'polypeptide(L)'
;MGINHAKQNKKKLKNLKENLSIGFISGVPIILFFCFLVFAFHFLSIAVAEMKDERLKAESMRYNVVSKELNVSRKHLLVEKRAFSDLYEVNANGDHYLVEFNDDCTKLKRIVKDSK
;
A
#
# COMPACT_ATOMS: atom_id res chain seq x y z
N MET A 1 0.00 -51.82 48.78
CA MET A 1 0.76 -51.03 47.78
C MET A 1 -0.08 -50.39 46.67
N GLY A 2 -1.27 -50.89 46.28
CA GLY A 2 -2.05 -50.36 45.14
C GLY A 2 -2.71 -48.97 45.27
N ILE A 3 -3.02 -48.52 46.49
CA ILE A 3 -3.76 -47.25 46.72
C ILE A 3 -2.90 -46.00 46.40
N ASN A 4 -1.58 -46.09 46.61
CA ASN A 4 -0.65 -45.00 46.32
C ASN A 4 -0.46 -44.78 44.81
N HIS A 5 -0.41 -45.85 44.01
CA HIS A 5 -0.32 -45.74 42.56
C HIS A 5 -1.58 -45.13 41.93
N ALA A 6 -2.76 -45.47 42.46
CA ALA A 6 -4.03 -44.88 41.99
C ALA A 6 -4.13 -43.37 42.29
N LYS A 7 -3.68 -42.93 43.49
CA LYS A 7 -3.59 -41.50 43.82
C LYS A 7 -2.58 -40.75 42.96
N GLN A 8 -1.44 -41.36 42.67
CA GLN A 8 -0.38 -40.75 41.85
C GLN A 8 -0.82 -40.59 40.39
N ASN A 9 -1.50 -41.60 39.82
CA ASN A 9 -2.06 -41.53 38.47
C ASN A 9 -3.19 -40.49 38.35
N LYS A 10 -4.08 -40.38 39.36
CA LYS A 10 -5.10 -39.33 39.38
C LYS A 10 -4.50 -37.92 39.41
N LYS A 11 -3.39 -37.71 40.14
CA LYS A 11 -2.70 -36.42 40.20
C LYS A 11 -2.01 -36.07 38.87
N LYS A 12 -1.38 -37.05 38.20
CA LYS A 12 -0.81 -36.87 36.86
C LYS A 12 -1.87 -36.51 35.82
N LEU A 13 -3.02 -37.20 35.84
CA LEU A 13 -4.12 -36.92 34.92
C LEU A 13 -4.72 -35.52 35.13
N LYS A 14 -4.84 -35.07 36.39
CA LYS A 14 -5.32 -33.73 36.72
C LYS A 14 -4.37 -32.63 36.22
N ASN A 15 -3.06 -32.78 36.46
CA ASN A 15 -2.05 -31.85 35.96
C ASN A 15 -1.97 -31.81 34.43
N LEU A 16 -2.12 -32.96 33.76
CA LEU A 16 -2.13 -33.03 32.30
C LEU A 16 -3.33 -32.25 31.75
N LYS A 17 -4.52 -32.43 32.34
CA LYS A 17 -5.75 -31.75 31.92
C LYS A 17 -5.68 -30.23 32.16
N GLU A 18 -5.11 -29.80 33.29
CA GLU A 18 -4.90 -28.39 33.61
C GLU A 18 -3.90 -27.73 32.64
N ASN A 19 -2.77 -28.38 32.35
CA ASN A 19 -1.80 -27.87 31.39
C ASN A 19 -2.36 -27.80 29.96
N LEU A 20 -3.14 -28.80 29.54
CA LEU A 20 -3.80 -28.79 28.23
C LEU A 20 -4.82 -27.65 28.13
N SER A 21 -5.58 -27.42 29.20
CA SER A 21 -6.55 -26.33 29.28
C SER A 21 -5.89 -24.96 29.21
N ILE A 22 -4.78 -24.76 29.91
CA ILE A 22 -4.03 -23.50 29.90
C ILE A 22 -3.42 -23.25 28.53
N GLY A 23 -2.84 -24.27 27.89
CA GLY A 23 -2.29 -24.17 26.54
C GLY A 23 -3.34 -23.86 25.47
N PHE A 24 -4.58 -24.33 25.64
CA PHE A 24 -5.67 -23.99 24.74
C PHE A 24 -6.16 -22.54 24.93
N ILE A 25 -6.29 -22.10 26.18
CA ILE A 25 -6.72 -20.73 26.52
C ILE A 25 -5.70 -19.70 26.04
N SER A 26 -4.40 -20.00 26.09
CA SER A 26 -3.35 -19.10 25.61
C SER A 26 -3.04 -19.26 24.13
N GLY A 27 -3.07 -20.47 23.59
CA GLY A 27 -2.68 -20.75 22.20
C GLY A 27 -3.72 -20.33 21.17
N VAL A 28 -5.02 -20.53 21.44
CA VAL A 28 -6.09 -20.19 20.48
C VAL A 28 -6.15 -18.69 20.18
N PRO A 29 -6.12 -17.77 21.17
CA PRO A 29 -6.09 -16.34 20.88
C PRO A 29 -4.85 -15.91 20.08
N ILE A 30 -3.70 -16.52 20.35
CA ILE A 30 -2.46 -16.22 19.62
C ILE A 30 -2.57 -16.62 18.16
N ILE A 31 -3.10 -17.82 17.87
CA ILE A 31 -3.31 -18.28 16.49
C ILE A 31 -4.31 -17.37 15.76
N LEU A 32 -5.42 -17.03 16.42
CA LEU A 32 -6.41 -16.11 15.85
C LEU A 32 -5.80 -14.72 15.57
N PHE A 33 -4.96 -14.22 16.46
CA PHE A 33 -4.25 -12.97 16.28
C PHE A 33 -3.32 -13.02 15.06
N PHE A 34 -2.55 -14.10 14.88
CA PHE A 34 -1.71 -14.26 13.69
C PHE A 34 -2.53 -14.38 12.40
N CYS A 35 -3.64 -15.12 12.41
CA CYS A 35 -4.55 -15.18 11.27
C CYS A 35 -5.11 -13.79 10.92
N PHE A 36 -5.50 -13.01 11.93
CA PHE A 36 -5.98 -11.65 11.73
C PHE A 36 -4.89 -10.74 11.15
N LEU A 37 -3.64 -10.83 11.62
CA LEU A 37 -2.53 -10.06 11.06
C LEU A 37 -2.31 -10.39 9.58
N VAL A 38 -2.27 -11.67 9.21
CA VAL A 38 -2.11 -12.08 7.81
C VAL A 38 -3.24 -11.51 6.94
N PHE A 39 -4.48 -11.58 7.43
CA PHE A 39 -5.63 -11.00 6.74
C PHE A 39 -5.47 -9.48 6.57
N ALA A 40 -5.15 -8.74 7.65
CA ALA A 40 -4.96 -7.29 7.59
C ALA A 40 -3.86 -6.88 6.59
N PHE A 41 -2.72 -7.60 6.59
CA PHE A 41 -1.63 -7.36 5.63
C PHE A 41 -2.06 -7.63 4.18
N HIS A 42 -2.87 -8.65 3.94
CA HIS A 42 -3.36 -8.97 2.60
C HIS A 42 -4.28 -7.86 2.06
N PHE A 43 -5.23 -7.38 2.88
CA PHE A 43 -6.10 -6.27 2.51
C PHE A 43 -5.34 -4.97 2.26
N LEU A 44 -4.36 -4.66 3.13
CA LEU A 44 -3.52 -3.49 2.94
C LEU A 44 -2.70 -3.56 1.65
N SER A 45 -2.19 -4.74 1.32
CA SER A 45 -1.40 -4.96 0.09
C SER A 45 -2.25 -4.78 -1.17
N ILE A 46 -3.50 -5.25 -1.17
CA ILE A 46 -4.44 -5.03 -2.28
C ILE A 46 -4.74 -3.54 -2.43
N ALA A 47 -5.08 -2.84 -1.35
CA ALA A 47 -5.39 -1.42 -1.41
C ALA A 47 -4.20 -0.59 -1.91
N VAL A 48 -2.97 -0.93 -1.49
CA VAL A 48 -1.75 -0.29 -2.00
C VAL A 48 -1.51 -0.60 -3.47
N ALA A 49 -1.82 -1.82 -3.93
CA ALA A 49 -1.68 -2.18 -5.34
C ALA A 49 -2.66 -1.41 -6.23
N GLU A 50 -3.93 -1.31 -5.81
CA GLU A 50 -4.96 -0.52 -6.51
C GLU A 50 -4.56 0.96 -6.58
N MET A 51 -4.13 1.56 -5.46
CA MET A 51 -3.65 2.95 -5.46
C MET A 51 -2.43 3.17 -6.35
N LYS A 52 -1.52 2.19 -6.43
CA LYS A 52 -0.36 2.27 -7.33
C LYS A 52 -0.79 2.24 -8.79
N ASP A 53 -1.72 1.39 -9.16
CA ASP A 53 -2.21 1.30 -10.55
C ASP A 53 -2.90 2.58 -11.00
N GLU A 54 -3.78 3.14 -10.15
CA GLU A 54 -4.43 4.43 -10.42
C GLU A 54 -3.42 5.56 -10.55
N ARG A 55 -2.41 5.61 -9.66
CA ARG A 55 -1.36 6.62 -9.72
C ARG A 55 -0.53 6.52 -11.01
N LEU A 56 -0.16 5.31 -11.41
CA LEU A 56 0.58 5.06 -12.66
C LEU A 56 -0.25 5.43 -13.88
N LYS A 57 -1.56 5.15 -13.87
CA LYS A 57 -2.49 5.55 -14.92
C LYS A 57 -2.60 7.07 -15.02
N ALA A 58 -2.78 7.76 -13.90
CA ALA A 58 -2.85 9.22 -13.86
C ALA A 58 -1.53 9.86 -14.33
N GLU A 59 -0.39 9.30 -13.92
CA GLU A 59 0.92 9.73 -14.40
C GLU A 59 1.06 9.53 -15.91
N SER A 60 0.72 8.35 -16.41
CA SER A 60 0.79 8.07 -17.84
C SER A 60 -0.10 9.00 -18.66
N MET A 61 -1.29 9.34 -18.16
CA MET A 61 -2.18 10.33 -18.79
C MET A 61 -1.55 11.73 -18.85
N ARG A 62 -0.97 12.22 -17.74
CA ARG A 62 -0.29 13.53 -17.72
C ARG A 62 0.80 13.63 -18.79
N TYR A 63 1.67 12.62 -18.87
CA TYR A 63 2.71 12.56 -19.90
C TYR A 63 2.12 12.53 -21.32
N ASN A 64 1.03 11.79 -21.53
CA ASN A 64 0.39 11.71 -22.85
C ASN A 64 -0.19 13.07 -23.27
N VAL A 65 -0.89 13.75 -22.37
CA VAL A 65 -1.48 15.06 -22.62
C VAL A 65 -0.38 16.08 -22.94
N VAL A 66 0.66 16.17 -22.11
CA VAL A 66 1.78 17.09 -22.33
C VAL A 66 2.53 16.79 -23.63
N SER A 67 2.75 15.51 -23.95
CA SER A 67 3.43 15.12 -25.20
C SER A 67 2.69 15.55 -26.46
N LYS A 68 1.35 15.50 -26.42
CA LYS A 68 0.51 15.93 -27.53
C LYS A 68 0.49 17.45 -27.64
N GLU A 69 0.34 18.15 -26.52
CA GLU A 69 0.24 19.61 -26.53
C GLU A 69 1.55 20.28 -26.95
N LEU A 70 2.68 19.78 -26.45
CA LEU A 70 4.01 20.33 -26.79
C LEU A 70 4.60 19.73 -28.06
N ASN A 71 3.96 18.72 -28.66
CA ASN A 71 4.49 17.94 -29.78
C ASN A 71 5.91 17.39 -29.50
N VAL A 72 6.13 16.91 -28.28
CA VAL A 72 7.41 16.35 -27.82
C VAL A 72 7.21 14.90 -27.39
N SER A 73 8.12 14.01 -27.78
CA SER A 73 8.07 12.61 -27.37
C SER A 73 8.15 12.46 -25.86
N ARG A 74 7.38 11.52 -25.30
CA ARG A 74 7.37 11.21 -23.86
C ARG A 74 8.75 10.91 -23.27
N LYS A 75 9.69 10.41 -24.09
CA LYS A 75 11.08 10.11 -23.67
C LYS A 75 11.91 11.36 -23.36
N HIS A 76 11.50 12.52 -23.85
CA HIS A 76 12.16 13.82 -23.64
C HIS A 76 11.34 14.74 -22.74
N LEU A 77 10.34 14.19 -22.06
CA LEU A 77 9.54 14.90 -21.07
C LEU A 77 9.93 14.45 -19.67
N LEU A 78 9.95 15.40 -18.75
CA LEU A 78 9.93 15.16 -17.31
C LEU A 78 8.79 15.99 -16.74
N VAL A 79 7.83 15.35 -16.08
CA VAL A 79 6.65 16.00 -15.49
C VAL A 79 6.67 15.77 -13.97
N GLU A 80 6.86 16.84 -13.20
CA GLU A 80 6.96 16.78 -11.74
C GLU A 80 5.88 17.64 -11.08
N LYS A 81 5.23 17.11 -10.04
CA LYS A 81 4.26 17.90 -9.28
C LYS A 81 4.99 18.87 -8.37
N ARG A 82 4.66 20.16 -8.42
CA ARG A 82 5.21 21.15 -7.51
C ARG A 82 4.67 20.91 -6.10
N ALA A 83 5.54 20.95 -5.09
CA ALA A 83 5.12 20.83 -3.70
C ALA A 83 4.09 21.92 -3.35
N PHE A 84 3.02 21.53 -2.65
CA PHE A 84 1.95 22.43 -2.19
C PHE A 84 1.23 23.24 -3.29
N SER A 85 1.21 22.74 -4.53
CA SER A 85 0.49 23.36 -5.64
C SER A 85 -0.17 22.30 -6.54
N ASP A 86 -1.21 22.70 -7.25
CA ASP A 86 -1.83 21.90 -8.32
C ASP A 86 -1.09 22.05 -9.67
N LEU A 87 -0.05 22.87 -9.69
CA LEU A 87 0.84 23.05 -10.83
C LEU A 87 1.88 21.93 -10.92
N TYR A 88 2.25 21.63 -12.15
CA TYR A 88 3.30 20.70 -12.53
C TYR A 88 4.40 21.44 -13.29
N GLU A 89 5.63 21.13 -12.96
CA GLU A 89 6.80 21.56 -13.71
C GLU A 89 7.05 20.52 -14.81
N VAL A 90 7.17 21.00 -16.04
CA VAL A 90 7.42 20.17 -17.21
C VAL A 90 8.73 20.62 -17.84
N ASN A 91 9.71 19.73 -17.93
CA ASN A 91 10.86 19.91 -18.80
C ASN A 91 10.60 19.16 -20.10
N ALA A 92 10.57 19.88 -21.21
CA ALA A 92 10.42 19.32 -22.55
C ALA A 92 11.63 19.70 -23.40
N ASN A 93 12.57 18.76 -23.53
CA ASN A 93 13.78 18.95 -24.34
C ASN A 93 14.62 20.19 -23.98
N GLY A 94 14.69 20.53 -22.67
CA GLY A 94 15.42 21.69 -22.16
C GLY A 94 14.58 22.95 -21.97
N ASP A 95 13.39 23.02 -22.56
CA ASP A 95 12.43 24.09 -22.26
C ASP A 95 11.62 23.75 -21.00
N HIS A 96 11.44 24.74 -20.12
CA HIS A 96 10.66 24.59 -18.89
C HIS A 96 9.27 25.19 -19.04
N TYR A 97 8.26 24.47 -18.53
CA TYR A 97 6.86 24.90 -18.54
C TYR A 97 6.23 24.68 -17.16
N LEU A 98 5.29 25.55 -16.81
CA LEU A 98 4.35 25.35 -15.72
C LEU A 98 3.00 24.96 -16.30
N VAL A 99 2.50 23.81 -15.87
CA VAL A 99 1.31 23.17 -16.42
C VAL A 99 0.29 22.93 -15.31
N GLU A 100 -0.96 23.26 -15.58
CA GLU A 100 -2.10 22.92 -14.73
C GLU A 100 -3.00 21.93 -15.48
N PHE A 101 -3.32 20.80 -14.85
CA PHE A 101 -4.23 19.81 -15.40
C PHE A 101 -5.66 20.04 -14.89
N ASN A 102 -6.63 19.52 -15.62
CA ASN A 102 -7.94 19.29 -15.04
C ASN A 102 -7.93 18.11 -14.04
N ASP A 103 -9.02 17.98 -13.29
CA ASP A 103 -9.07 17.14 -12.09
C ASP A 103 -8.86 15.64 -12.42
N ASP A 104 -9.20 15.21 -13.63
CA ASP A 104 -9.02 13.84 -14.14
C ASP A 104 -7.72 13.63 -14.95
N CYS A 105 -6.86 14.66 -15.06
CA CYS A 105 -5.61 14.66 -15.83
C CYS A 105 -5.78 14.35 -17.33
N THR A 106 -6.97 14.53 -17.91
CA THR A 106 -7.21 14.26 -19.34
C THR A 106 -6.91 15.44 -20.25
N LYS A 107 -6.83 16.66 -19.71
CA LYS A 107 -6.58 17.91 -20.45
C LYS A 107 -5.72 18.89 -19.65
N LEU A 108 -5.06 19.81 -20.35
CA LEU A 108 -4.43 20.96 -19.71
C LEU A 108 -5.47 22.08 -19.52
N LYS A 109 -5.56 22.61 -18.30
CA LYS A 109 -6.26 23.87 -18.01
C LYS A 109 -5.39 25.07 -18.41
N ARG A 110 -4.08 24.97 -18.18
CA ARG A 110 -3.12 26.04 -18.43
C ARG A 110 -1.73 25.48 -18.73
N ILE A 111 -1.02 26.14 -19.64
CA ILE A 111 0.40 25.92 -19.90
C ILE A 111 1.09 27.27 -20.08
N VAL A 112 2.21 27.47 -19.38
CA VAL A 112 3.02 28.69 -19.46
C VAL A 112 4.48 28.29 -19.60
N LYS A 113 5.19 28.84 -20.59
CA LYS A 113 6.63 28.64 -20.72
C LYS A 113 7.34 29.45 -19.62
N ASP A 114 8.08 28.76 -18.75
CA ASP A 114 8.89 29.39 -17.72
C ASP A 114 10.15 29.94 -18.39
N SER A 115 10.15 31.25 -18.63
CA SER A 115 11.27 31.97 -19.22
C SER A 115 12.15 32.46 -18.07
N LYS A 116 13.03 31.59 -17.56
CA LYS A 116 14.16 32.03 -16.74
C LYS A 116 15.29 32.56 -17.61
#